data_AF-A0A960WAF2-F1
#
_entry.id   AF-A0A960WAF2-F1
#
_cell.length_a   1.000
_cell.length_b   1.000
_cell.length_c   1.000
_cell.angle_alpha   90.00
_cell.angle_beta   90.00
_cell.angle_gamma   90.00
#
_symmetry.space_group_name_H-M   'P 1'
#
loop_
_entity.id
_entity.type
_entity.pdbx_description
1 polymer ?
#
loop_
_entity_poly.entity_id
_entity_poly.type
_entity_poly.pdbx_seq_one_letter_code
_entity_poly.pdbx_strand_id
1 'polypeptide(L)'
;MYRELYQDVIEYFSYQEFKPEYEKSRLEFESKIGKIFVDHAFFEIWIETFIEYFTFDRFLPMYGLSPVSLYLRMHEDMLSKEQKTALQQLIDHRFCVVQFDAKKGEAFACTDLVKQTPILIDDIDIHHQLMLKKGDWLILRLIKDQQKWVVFGSIWHYPREIKHILQKNMKKMEDPLDFIHDCMAKKVFSEQYKHVDLEKIYTTNFQHKQTEVSNAQT
;
A
#
# COMPACT_ATOMS: atom_id res chain seq x y z
N MET A 1 -10.20 -17.66 -3.81
CA MET A 1 -10.02 -17.03 -5.13
C MET A 1 -9.04 -15.85 -5.14
N TYR A 2 -9.40 -14.61 -4.73
CA TYR A 2 -8.47 -13.46 -4.90
C TYR A 2 -7.09 -13.67 -4.28
N ARG A 3 -7.05 -14.22 -3.05
CA ARG A 3 -5.80 -14.51 -2.34
C ARG A 3 -4.94 -15.56 -3.05
N GLU A 4 -5.55 -16.60 -3.60
CA GLU A 4 -4.84 -17.66 -4.33
C GLU A 4 -4.24 -17.12 -5.62
N LEU A 5 -5.03 -16.40 -6.43
CA LEU A 5 -4.53 -15.76 -7.65
C LEU A 5 -3.45 -14.72 -7.36
N TYR A 6 -3.60 -13.96 -6.29
CA TYR A 6 -2.58 -13.00 -5.86
C TYR A 6 -1.28 -13.72 -5.47
N GLN A 7 -1.38 -14.83 -4.75
CA GLN A 7 -0.23 -15.66 -4.40
C GLN A 7 0.44 -16.26 -5.64
N ASP A 8 -0.34 -16.74 -6.62
CA ASP A 8 0.18 -17.26 -7.90
C ASP A 8 0.97 -16.18 -8.65
N VAL A 9 0.46 -14.94 -8.69
CA VAL A 9 1.16 -13.80 -9.29
C VAL A 9 2.46 -13.51 -8.54
N ILE A 10 2.43 -13.46 -7.21
CA ILE A 10 3.63 -13.23 -6.40
C ILE A 10 4.67 -14.31 -6.68
N GLU A 11 4.28 -15.58 -6.61
CA GLU A 11 5.18 -16.71 -6.86
C GLU A 11 5.79 -16.63 -8.26
N TYR A 12 4.97 -16.43 -9.29
CA TYR A 12 5.45 -16.35 -10.67
C TYR A 12 6.50 -15.24 -10.87
N PHE A 13 6.29 -14.06 -10.29
CA PHE A 13 7.16 -12.90 -10.47
C PHE A 13 8.28 -12.75 -9.44
N SER A 14 8.35 -13.62 -8.42
CA SER A 14 9.40 -13.59 -7.39
C SER A 14 10.58 -14.52 -7.70
N TYR A 15 10.49 -15.35 -8.73
CA TYR A 15 11.50 -16.36 -9.07
C TYR A 15 12.05 -16.23 -10.49
N GLN A 16 13.06 -17.04 -10.78
CA GLN A 16 13.65 -17.25 -12.11
C GLN A 16 14.01 -15.93 -12.83
N GLU A 17 13.40 -15.67 -13.98
CA GLU A 17 13.70 -14.53 -14.84
C GLU A 17 13.30 -13.17 -14.23
N PHE A 18 12.30 -13.15 -13.34
CA PHE A 18 11.81 -11.92 -12.69
C PHE A 18 12.50 -11.60 -11.37
N LYS A 19 13.28 -12.54 -10.81
CA LYS A 19 14.00 -12.35 -9.55
C LYS A 19 14.83 -11.05 -9.50
N PRO A 20 15.60 -10.67 -10.53
CA PRO A 20 16.35 -9.41 -10.50
C PRO A 20 15.45 -8.17 -10.39
N GLU A 21 14.28 -8.18 -11.04
CA GLU A 21 13.30 -7.09 -10.95
C GLU A 21 12.62 -7.04 -9.57
N TYR A 22 12.35 -8.19 -8.97
CA TYR A 22 11.84 -8.29 -7.60
C TYR A 22 12.85 -7.76 -6.56
N GLU A 23 14.13 -8.13 -6.67
CA GLU A 23 15.17 -7.63 -5.77
C GLU A 23 15.40 -6.12 -5.94
N LYS A 24 15.37 -5.64 -7.19
CA LYS A 24 15.47 -4.21 -7.49
C LYS A 24 14.27 -3.43 -6.94
N SER A 25 13.06 -3.93 -7.09
CA SER A 25 11.84 -3.28 -6.56
C SER A 25 11.89 -3.14 -5.04
N ARG A 26 12.45 -4.15 -4.36
CA ARG A 26 12.66 -4.10 -2.91
C ARG A 26 13.61 -2.98 -2.51
N LEU A 27 14.73 -2.81 -3.19
CA LEU A 27 15.68 -1.73 -2.92
C LEU A 27 15.06 -0.35 -3.17
N GLU A 28 14.29 -0.21 -4.26
CA GLU A 28 13.53 1.01 -4.55
C GLU A 28 12.53 1.32 -3.42
N PHE A 29 11.78 0.31 -2.95
CA PHE A 29 10.82 0.46 -1.87
C PHE A 29 11.48 0.79 -0.53
N GLU A 30 12.57 0.10 -0.18
CA GLU A 30 13.38 0.37 1.02
C GLU A 30 13.95 1.80 0.99
N SER A 31 14.29 2.34 -0.18
CA SER A 31 14.74 3.74 -0.30
C SER A 31 13.64 4.76 0.04
N LYS A 32 12.37 4.42 -0.26
CA LYS A 32 11.20 5.28 -0.05
C LYS A 32 10.65 5.19 1.36
N ILE A 33 10.52 3.99 1.92
CA ILE A 33 9.83 3.75 3.20
C ILE A 33 10.81 3.48 4.35
N GLY A 34 12.07 3.22 4.01
CA GLY A 34 13.07 2.78 4.98
C GLY A 34 13.09 1.26 5.10
N LYS A 35 14.26 0.74 5.47
CA LYS A 35 14.47 -0.68 5.73
C LYS A 35 14.13 -1.01 7.18
N ILE A 36 13.47 -2.14 7.38
CA ILE A 36 13.15 -2.67 8.71
C ILE A 36 13.70 -4.08 8.90
N PHE A 37 13.85 -4.47 10.16
CA PHE A 37 14.27 -5.80 10.57
C PHE A 37 13.05 -6.66 10.94
N VAL A 38 13.24 -7.99 10.97
CA VAL A 38 12.16 -8.98 11.19
C VAL A 38 11.49 -8.82 12.56
N ASP A 39 12.22 -8.34 13.55
CA ASP A 39 11.75 -8.08 14.92
C ASP A 39 10.99 -6.75 15.07
N HIS A 40 10.89 -5.94 14.00
CA HIS A 40 10.17 -4.68 14.03
C HIS A 40 8.66 -4.91 14.15
N ALA A 41 7.97 -4.11 14.96
CA ALA A 41 6.53 -4.25 15.21
C ALA A 41 5.67 -4.13 13.93
N PHE A 42 6.16 -3.40 12.93
CA PHE A 42 5.52 -3.25 11.62
C PHE A 42 6.10 -4.18 10.55
N PHE A 43 6.84 -5.22 10.91
CA PHE A 43 7.48 -6.09 9.92
C PHE A 43 6.50 -6.72 8.94
N GLU A 44 5.43 -7.34 9.45
CA GLU A 44 4.44 -8.02 8.62
C GLU A 44 3.74 -7.05 7.67
N ILE A 45 3.20 -5.94 8.18
CA ILE A 45 2.51 -4.95 7.35
C ILE A 45 3.43 -4.33 6.30
N TRP A 46 4.70 -4.07 6.65
CA TRP A 46 5.65 -3.50 5.71
C TRP A 46 6.02 -4.47 4.59
N ILE A 47 6.17 -5.76 4.91
CA ILE A 47 6.41 -6.79 3.89
C ILE A 47 5.19 -6.91 2.98
N GLU A 48 3.98 -6.95 3.54
CA GLU A 48 2.75 -6.99 2.76
C GLU A 48 2.64 -5.77 1.83
N THR A 49 2.89 -4.56 2.33
CA THR A 49 2.90 -3.34 1.53
C THR A 49 3.98 -3.35 0.45
N PHE A 50 5.17 -3.90 0.73
CA PHE A 50 6.20 -4.08 -0.29
C PHE A 50 5.71 -4.99 -1.42
N ILE A 51 5.12 -6.14 -1.07
CA ILE A 51 4.62 -7.10 -2.05
C ILE A 51 3.50 -6.45 -2.87
N GLU A 52 2.59 -5.70 -2.25
CA GLU A 52 1.60 -4.91 -2.96
C GLU A 52 2.21 -3.89 -3.92
N TYR A 53 3.20 -3.10 -3.46
CA TYR A 53 3.89 -2.12 -4.30
C TYR A 53 4.50 -2.79 -5.54
N PHE A 54 5.17 -3.93 -5.36
CA PHE A 54 5.73 -4.68 -6.47
C PHE A 54 4.64 -5.19 -7.41
N THR A 55 3.60 -5.82 -6.88
CA THR A 55 2.58 -6.51 -7.69
C THR A 55 1.65 -5.55 -8.43
N PHE A 56 1.27 -4.43 -7.80
CA PHE A 56 0.23 -3.54 -8.30
C PHE A 56 0.78 -2.26 -8.92
N ASP A 57 1.76 -1.64 -8.29
CA ASP A 57 2.13 -0.25 -8.56
C ASP A 57 3.39 -0.14 -9.45
N ARG A 58 4.34 -1.07 -9.30
CA ARG A 58 5.60 -1.02 -10.04
C ARG A 58 5.45 -1.66 -11.43
N PHE A 59 5.80 -0.91 -12.46
CA PHE A 59 5.94 -1.46 -13.81
C PHE A 59 7.25 -2.24 -13.99
N LEU A 60 7.16 -3.37 -14.67
CA LEU A 60 8.31 -4.12 -15.17
C LEU A 60 8.82 -3.41 -16.45
N PRO A 61 10.03 -2.83 -16.45
CA PRO A 61 10.48 -1.92 -17.51
C PRO A 61 10.46 -2.54 -18.92
N MET A 62 10.77 -3.83 -19.03
CA MET A 62 10.78 -4.55 -20.30
C MET A 62 9.37 -4.70 -20.91
N TYR A 63 8.33 -4.73 -20.08
CA TYR A 63 6.95 -5.03 -20.50
C TYR A 63 6.02 -3.81 -20.43
N GLY A 64 6.38 -2.79 -19.66
CA GLY A 64 5.53 -1.61 -19.42
C GLY A 64 4.24 -1.93 -18.67
N LEU A 65 4.20 -3.05 -17.94
CA LEU A 65 3.04 -3.54 -17.20
C LEU A 65 3.45 -3.91 -15.77
N SER A 66 2.50 -3.82 -14.83
CA SER A 66 2.70 -4.36 -13.48
C SER A 66 2.64 -5.89 -13.51
N PRO A 67 3.22 -6.59 -12.52
CA PRO A 67 3.15 -8.05 -12.43
C PRO A 67 1.73 -8.60 -12.59
N VAL A 68 0.72 -8.03 -11.91
CA VAL A 68 -0.66 -8.53 -12.03
C VAL A 68 -1.23 -8.36 -13.44
N SER A 69 -0.97 -7.23 -14.10
CA SER A 69 -1.41 -6.98 -15.48
C SER A 69 -0.69 -7.87 -16.48
N LEU A 70 0.61 -8.11 -16.27
CA LEU A 70 1.39 -8.99 -17.13
C LEU A 70 0.96 -10.45 -16.96
N TYR A 71 0.66 -10.89 -15.73
CA TYR A 71 0.15 -12.22 -15.46
C TYR A 71 -1.13 -12.51 -16.25
N LEU A 72 -2.12 -11.61 -16.17
CA LEU A 72 -3.38 -11.74 -16.90
C LEU A 72 -3.13 -11.87 -18.41
N ARG A 73 -2.20 -11.08 -18.95
CA ARG A 73 -1.85 -11.09 -20.38
C ARG A 73 -1.14 -12.38 -20.81
N MET A 74 -0.20 -12.88 -20.01
CA MET A 74 0.59 -14.08 -20.35
C MET A 74 -0.21 -15.37 -20.23
N HIS A 75 -1.18 -15.40 -19.31
CA HIS A 75 -1.97 -16.59 -19.00
C HIS A 75 -3.42 -16.50 -19.50
N GLU A 76 -3.74 -15.53 -20.37
CA GLU A 76 -5.11 -15.25 -20.78
C GLU A 76 -5.84 -16.50 -21.28
N ASP A 77 -5.23 -17.33 -22.11
CA ASP A 77 -5.90 -18.51 -22.68
C ASP A 77 -6.10 -19.66 -21.67
N MET A 78 -5.35 -19.66 -20.57
CA MET A 78 -5.40 -20.71 -19.54
C MET A 78 -6.34 -20.35 -18.38
N LEU A 79 -6.63 -19.07 -18.18
CA LEU A 79 -7.45 -18.59 -17.08
C LEU A 79 -8.94 -18.82 -17.36
N SER A 80 -9.66 -19.30 -16.35
CA SER A 80 -11.12 -19.35 -16.38
C SER A 80 -11.70 -17.93 -16.42
N LYS A 81 -12.95 -17.80 -16.89
CA LYS A 81 -13.65 -16.50 -16.91
C LYS A 81 -13.69 -15.84 -15.52
N GLU A 82 -13.85 -16.66 -14.47
CA GLU A 82 -13.88 -16.19 -13.09
C GLU A 82 -12.52 -15.65 -12.67
N GLN A 83 -11.43 -16.36 -12.98
CA GLN A 83 -10.06 -15.92 -12.68
C GLN A 83 -9.68 -14.65 -13.43
N LYS A 84 -10.06 -14.53 -14.72
CA LYS A 84 -9.87 -13.31 -15.50
C LYS A 84 -10.58 -12.12 -14.86
N THR A 85 -11.82 -12.32 -14.42
CA THR A 85 -12.60 -11.28 -13.74
C THR A 85 -11.93 -10.86 -12.44
N ALA A 86 -11.48 -11.83 -11.64
CA ALA A 86 -10.79 -11.57 -10.37
C ALA A 86 -9.47 -10.81 -10.56
N LEU A 87 -8.65 -11.20 -11.55
CA LEU A 87 -7.42 -10.49 -11.90
C LEU A 87 -7.72 -9.08 -12.42
N GLN A 88 -8.77 -8.90 -13.22
CA GLN A 88 -9.17 -7.56 -13.66
C GLN A 88 -9.59 -6.68 -12.47
N GLN A 89 -10.31 -7.23 -11.49
CA GLN A 89 -10.67 -6.49 -10.27
C GLN A 89 -9.44 -6.14 -9.41
N LEU A 90 -8.42 -6.99 -9.39
CA LEU A 90 -7.12 -6.71 -8.77
C LEU A 90 -6.34 -5.62 -9.54
N ILE A 91 -6.40 -5.61 -10.87
CA ILE A 91 -5.82 -4.55 -11.71
C ILE A 91 -6.54 -3.22 -11.46
N ASP A 92 -7.87 -3.24 -11.38
CA ASP A 92 -8.74 -2.07 -11.16
C ASP A 92 -8.80 -1.61 -9.69
N HIS A 93 -7.87 -2.08 -8.86
CA HIS A 93 -7.78 -1.71 -7.45
C HIS A 93 -7.62 -0.18 -7.27
N ARG A 94 -7.86 0.27 -6.05
CA ARG A 94 -7.64 1.66 -5.65
C ARG A 94 -6.76 1.71 -4.42
N PHE A 95 -5.62 2.39 -4.51
CA PHE A 95 -4.84 2.72 -3.33
C PHE A 95 -5.33 4.05 -2.78
N CYS A 96 -5.93 4.03 -1.59
CA CYS A 96 -6.71 5.14 -1.06
C CYS A 96 -6.16 5.62 0.28
N VAL A 97 -6.23 6.93 0.49
CA VAL A 97 -6.17 7.56 1.82
C VAL A 97 -7.59 7.94 2.20
N VAL A 98 -8.13 7.33 3.25
CA VAL A 98 -9.52 7.55 3.67
C VAL A 98 -9.59 8.03 5.11
N GLN A 99 -10.56 8.90 5.40
CA GLN A 99 -10.94 9.23 6.77
C GLN A 99 -12.15 8.40 7.17
N PHE A 100 -12.11 7.75 8.33
CA PHE A 100 -13.25 7.05 8.89
C PHE A 100 -14.27 8.03 9.50
N ASP A 101 -15.53 7.94 9.07
CA ASP A 101 -16.59 8.84 9.51
C ASP A 101 -17.56 8.16 10.50
N ALA A 102 -18.06 6.96 10.16
CA ALA A 102 -18.94 6.16 11.01
C ALA A 102 -19.09 4.71 10.52
N LYS A 103 -19.42 3.78 11.42
CA LYS A 103 -19.90 2.45 11.05
C LYS A 103 -21.38 2.52 10.64
N LYS A 104 -21.76 1.88 9.53
CA LYS A 104 -23.12 1.81 8.98
C LYS A 104 -23.51 0.36 8.73
N GLY A 105 -24.08 -0.30 9.74
CA GLY A 105 -24.31 -1.74 9.70
C GLY A 105 -22.98 -2.49 9.64
N GLU A 106 -22.81 -3.35 8.65
CA GLU A 106 -21.55 -4.08 8.41
C GLU A 106 -20.51 -3.27 7.63
N ALA A 107 -20.89 -2.15 7.03
CA ALA A 107 -20.01 -1.30 6.23
C ALA A 107 -19.44 -0.13 7.05
N PHE A 108 -18.34 0.43 6.54
CA PHE A 108 -17.63 1.56 7.11
C PHE A 108 -17.78 2.76 6.17
N ALA A 109 -18.46 3.80 6.63
CA ALA A 109 -18.54 5.06 5.91
C ALA A 109 -17.26 5.84 6.11
N CYS A 110 -16.60 6.11 5.00
CA CYS A 110 -15.36 6.86 4.96
C CYS A 110 -15.45 7.96 3.90
N THR A 111 -14.53 8.90 3.97
CA THR A 111 -14.29 9.92 2.95
C THR A 111 -12.93 9.67 2.30
N ASP A 112 -12.90 9.45 0.99
CA ASP A 112 -11.66 9.43 0.19
C ASP A 112 -11.07 10.84 0.21
N LEU A 113 -9.90 10.99 0.81
CA LEU A 113 -9.26 12.29 1.05
C LEU A 113 -8.52 12.82 -0.18
N VAL A 114 -8.20 11.95 -1.14
CA VAL A 114 -7.61 12.37 -2.41
C VAL A 114 -8.71 12.86 -3.34
N LYS A 115 -9.79 12.08 -3.48
CA LYS A 115 -10.91 12.40 -4.37
C LYS A 115 -11.95 13.34 -3.77
N GLN A 116 -11.92 13.53 -2.44
CA GLN A 116 -12.91 14.29 -1.68
C GLN A 116 -14.34 13.76 -1.86
N THR A 117 -14.48 12.43 -1.94
CA THR A 117 -15.78 11.76 -2.16
C THR A 117 -16.05 10.72 -1.08
N PRO A 118 -17.33 10.54 -0.66
CA PRO A 118 -17.68 9.47 0.25
C PRO A 118 -17.47 8.10 -0.39
N ILE A 119 -17.08 7.12 0.42
CA ILE A 119 -16.93 5.72 0.04
C ILE A 119 -17.45 4.82 1.18
N LEU A 120 -18.15 3.76 0.82
CA LEU A 120 -18.52 2.69 1.75
C LEU A 120 -17.53 1.54 1.54
N ILE A 121 -16.86 1.15 2.61
CA ILE A 121 -15.90 0.05 2.63
C ILE A 121 -16.51 -1.09 3.44
N ASP A 122 -16.67 -2.23 2.81
CA ASP A 122 -17.03 -3.48 3.45
C ASP A 122 -15.76 -4.21 3.93
N ASP A 123 -15.91 -5.09 4.92
CA ASP A 123 -14.90 -6.07 5.33
C ASP A 123 -13.53 -5.47 5.75
N ILE A 124 -13.56 -4.45 6.63
CA ILE A 124 -12.36 -4.06 7.37
C ILE A 124 -12.07 -5.14 8.43
N ASP A 125 -10.82 -5.61 8.54
CA ASP A 125 -10.44 -6.63 9.52
C ASP A 125 -10.80 -6.24 10.97
N ILE A 126 -11.21 -7.23 11.78
CA ILE A 126 -11.75 -7.02 13.14
C ILE A 126 -10.77 -6.31 14.07
N HIS A 127 -9.46 -6.55 13.95
CA HIS A 127 -8.47 -5.88 14.79
C HIS A 127 -8.46 -4.37 14.51
N HIS A 128 -8.60 -3.99 13.25
CA HIS A 128 -8.72 -2.59 12.85
C HIS A 128 -10.07 -2.00 13.26
N GLN A 129 -11.18 -2.74 13.10
CA GLN A 129 -12.51 -2.27 13.51
C GLN A 129 -12.56 -1.83 14.97
N LEU A 130 -11.91 -2.58 15.87
CA LEU A 130 -11.91 -2.32 17.31
C LEU A 130 -11.12 -1.07 17.70
N MET A 131 -10.15 -0.67 16.87
CA MET A 131 -9.29 0.48 17.13
C MET A 131 -9.78 1.77 16.47
N LEU A 132 -10.66 1.67 15.47
CA LEU A 132 -11.11 2.78 14.67
C LEU A 132 -11.97 3.79 15.44
N LYS A 133 -11.55 5.05 15.42
CA LYS A 133 -12.31 6.19 15.95
C LYS A 133 -12.66 7.15 14.83
N LYS A 134 -13.84 7.78 14.94
CA LYS A 134 -14.26 8.82 13.98
C LYS A 134 -13.17 9.89 13.85
N GLY A 135 -12.79 10.16 12.60
CA GLY A 135 -11.74 11.10 12.22
C GLY A 135 -10.37 10.45 11.98
N ASP A 136 -10.18 9.18 12.34
CA ASP A 136 -8.95 8.45 12.05
C ASP A 136 -8.74 8.30 10.54
N TRP A 137 -7.48 8.24 10.13
CA TRP A 137 -7.08 8.05 8.75
C TRP A 137 -6.59 6.63 8.53
N LEU A 138 -6.91 6.08 7.37
CA LEU A 138 -6.43 4.79 6.91
C LEU A 138 -5.79 4.97 5.54
N ILE A 139 -4.65 4.31 5.33
CA ILE A 139 -4.11 4.07 4.00
C ILE A 139 -4.29 2.58 3.71
N LEU A 140 -5.03 2.26 2.66
CA LEU A 140 -5.42 0.90 2.35
C LEU A 140 -5.67 0.74 0.84
N ARG A 141 -5.62 -0.50 0.37
CA ARG A 141 -6.00 -0.85 -1.00
C ARG A 141 -7.41 -1.42 -1.01
N LEU A 142 -8.19 -1.02 -2.00
CA LEU A 142 -9.56 -1.47 -2.21
C LEU A 142 -9.68 -2.19 -3.54
N ILE A 143 -10.40 -3.30 -3.54
CA ILE A 143 -10.86 -3.96 -4.77
C ILE A 143 -12.39 -3.96 -4.79
N LYS A 144 -12.94 -4.07 -6.00
CA LYS A 144 -14.40 -4.08 -6.18
C LYS A 144 -14.89 -5.52 -6.30
N ASP A 145 -15.35 -6.10 -5.20
CA ASP A 145 -15.91 -7.45 -5.18
C ASP A 145 -17.44 -7.41 -5.13
N GLN A 146 -18.12 -8.06 -6.08
CA GLN A 146 -19.60 -8.08 -6.18
C GLN A 146 -20.26 -6.69 -6.01
N GLN A 147 -19.67 -5.66 -6.62
CA GLN A 147 -20.06 -4.24 -6.53
C GLN A 147 -19.79 -3.53 -5.18
N LYS A 148 -19.22 -4.22 -4.20
CA LYS A 148 -18.78 -3.66 -2.92
C LYS A 148 -17.29 -3.32 -2.96
N TRP A 149 -16.89 -2.30 -2.21
CA TRP A 149 -15.47 -2.02 -1.99
C TRP A 149 -15.01 -2.80 -0.78
N VAL A 150 -14.09 -3.72 -0.96
CA VAL A 150 -13.50 -4.51 0.13
C VAL A 150 -12.03 -4.17 0.27
N VAL A 151 -11.51 -4.25 1.48
CA VAL A 151 -10.08 -4.06 1.73
C VAL A 151 -9.29 -5.24 1.17
N PHE A 152 -8.17 -4.92 0.53
CA PHE A 152 -7.22 -5.90 0.05
C PHE A 152 -5.84 -5.60 0.64
N GLY A 153 -5.24 -6.57 1.33
CA GLY A 153 -3.91 -6.47 1.89
C GLY A 153 -3.81 -5.55 3.12
N SER A 154 -2.73 -4.78 3.15
CA SER A 154 -2.27 -3.99 4.28
C SER A 154 -3.13 -2.76 4.58
N ILE A 155 -3.32 -2.48 5.88
CA ILE A 155 -4.04 -1.30 6.38
C ILE A 155 -3.12 -0.51 7.31
N TRP A 156 -2.75 0.70 6.91
CA TRP A 156 -1.99 1.60 7.77
C TRP A 156 -2.93 2.57 8.48
N HIS A 157 -2.99 2.46 9.81
CA HIS A 157 -3.83 3.31 10.65
C HIS A 157 -3.07 4.52 11.19
N TYR A 158 -3.70 5.69 11.10
CA TYR A 158 -3.19 6.96 11.62
C TYR A 158 -4.25 7.61 12.50
N PRO A 159 -3.90 7.97 13.75
CA PRO A 159 -4.84 8.50 14.72
C PRO A 159 -5.27 9.92 14.34
N ARG A 160 -6.54 10.28 14.59
CA ARG A 160 -7.11 11.61 14.29
C ARG A 160 -6.33 12.78 14.91
N GLU A 161 -5.58 12.56 15.98
CA GLU A 161 -4.81 13.57 16.70
C GLU A 161 -3.71 14.20 15.83
N ILE A 162 -3.19 13.49 14.82
CA ILE A 162 -2.19 14.03 13.87
C ILE A 162 -2.80 14.49 12.54
N LYS A 163 -4.13 14.52 12.42
CA LYS A 163 -4.84 14.81 11.17
C LYS A 163 -4.44 16.16 10.55
N HIS A 164 -4.27 17.22 11.35
CA HIS A 164 -3.92 18.55 10.83
C HIS A 164 -2.56 18.54 10.13
N ILE A 165 -1.61 17.73 10.63
CA ILE A 165 -0.27 17.58 10.06
C ILE A 165 -0.35 16.79 8.76
N LEU A 166 -1.08 15.66 8.78
CA LEU A 166 -1.27 14.83 7.59
C LEU A 166 -1.94 15.63 6.47
N GLN A 167 -2.99 16.40 6.77
CA GLN A 167 -3.64 17.30 5.80
C GLN A 167 -2.69 18.35 5.24
N LYS A 168 -1.83 18.93 6.08
CA LYS A 168 -0.83 19.91 5.65
C LYS A 168 0.20 19.27 4.72
N ASN A 169 0.66 18.05 5.02
CA ASN A 169 1.66 17.35 4.21
C ASN A 169 1.06 16.87 2.88
N MET A 170 -0.15 16.33 2.90
CA MET A 170 -0.87 15.89 1.69
C MET A 170 -1.05 17.05 0.69
N LYS A 171 -1.29 18.27 1.16
CA LYS A 171 -1.41 19.47 0.29
C LYS A 171 -0.09 19.92 -0.35
N LYS A 172 1.05 19.48 0.17
CA LYS A 172 2.39 19.86 -0.36
C LYS A 172 2.87 18.92 -1.46
N MET A 173 2.26 17.75 -1.57
CA MET A 173 2.67 16.70 -2.51
C MET A 173 1.70 16.71 -3.68
N GLU A 174 2.25 16.73 -4.90
CA GLU A 174 1.45 16.66 -6.12
C GLU A 174 0.93 15.24 -6.36
N ASP A 175 1.76 14.23 -6.06
CA ASP A 175 1.41 12.82 -6.17
C ASP A 175 0.92 12.26 -4.82
N PRO A 176 -0.33 11.76 -4.74
CA PRO A 176 -0.82 11.05 -3.56
C PRO A 176 0.05 9.87 -3.12
N LEU A 177 0.73 9.20 -4.06
CA LEU A 177 1.59 8.06 -3.76
C LEU A 177 2.83 8.46 -2.96
N ASP A 178 3.42 9.62 -3.26
CA ASP A 178 4.53 10.18 -2.46
C ASP A 178 4.09 10.48 -1.04
N PHE A 179 2.88 11.02 -0.86
CA PHE A 179 2.29 11.23 0.46
C PHE A 179 2.09 9.92 1.24
N ILE A 180 1.61 8.88 0.56
CA ILE A 180 1.43 7.56 1.16
C ILE A 180 2.78 7.00 1.64
N HIS A 181 3.81 7.03 0.80
CA HIS A 181 5.14 6.54 1.15
C HIS A 181 5.75 7.32 2.32
N ASP A 182 5.62 8.65 2.33
CA ASP A 182 6.06 9.50 3.46
C ASP A 182 5.36 9.12 4.77
N CYS A 183 4.05 8.89 4.73
CA CYS A 183 3.29 8.47 5.90
C CYS A 183 3.76 7.12 6.45
N MET A 184 3.99 6.15 5.57
CA MET A 184 4.50 4.82 5.93
C MET A 184 5.90 4.90 6.50
N ALA A 185 6.79 5.68 5.88
CA ALA A 185 8.16 5.91 6.37
C ALA A 185 8.16 6.48 7.79
N LYS A 186 7.33 7.50 8.02
CA LYS A 186 7.16 8.15 9.33
C LYS A 186 6.56 7.21 10.36
N LYS A 187 5.62 6.35 9.97
CA LYS A 187 5.02 5.35 10.85
C LYS A 187 6.06 4.33 11.28
N VAL A 188 6.85 3.80 10.35
CA VAL A 188 7.98 2.91 10.63
C VAL A 188 8.98 3.58 11.57
N PHE A 189 9.36 4.82 11.29
CA PHE A 189 10.26 5.58 12.14
C PHE A 189 9.71 5.78 13.56
N SER A 190 8.40 6.01 13.71
CA SER A 190 7.79 6.28 15.02
C SER A 190 7.96 5.17 16.06
N GLU A 191 8.04 3.90 15.62
CA GLU A 191 8.27 2.78 16.55
C GLU A 191 9.69 2.72 17.09
N GLN A 192 10.67 3.18 16.31
CA GLN A 192 12.06 3.26 16.77
C GLN A 192 12.22 4.38 17.82
N TYR A 193 11.34 5.36 17.82
CA TYR A 193 11.42 6.56 18.66
C TYR A 193 10.12 6.82 19.44
N LYS A 194 9.65 5.80 20.19
CA LYS A 194 8.42 5.89 21.03
C LYS A 194 8.38 7.05 22.02
N HIS A 195 9.55 7.60 22.36
CA HIS A 195 9.71 8.74 23.26
C HIS A 195 9.56 10.10 22.55
N VAL A 196 9.51 10.11 21.22
CA VAL A 196 9.31 11.31 20.42
C VAL A 196 7.82 11.44 20.10
N ASP A 197 7.28 12.63 20.34
CA ASP A 197 5.91 12.95 19.98
C ASP A 197 5.64 12.70 18.48
N LEU A 198 4.55 12.01 18.17
CA LEU A 198 4.11 11.75 16.81
C LEU A 198 4.04 13.04 15.99
N GLU A 199 3.57 14.15 16.58
CA GLU A 199 3.51 15.44 15.88
C GLU A 199 4.89 15.91 15.39
N LYS A 200 5.94 15.69 16.19
CA LYS A 200 7.32 16.03 15.81
C LYS A 200 7.83 15.13 14.69
N ILE A 201 7.53 13.84 14.75
CA ILE A 201 7.91 12.87 13.71
C ILE A 201 7.28 13.28 12.36
N TYR A 202 5.98 13.57 12.33
CA TYR A 202 5.28 13.90 11.09
C TYR A 202 5.58 15.30 10.53
N THR A 203 6.13 16.19 11.36
CA THR A 203 6.59 17.53 10.95
C THR A 203 8.02 17.52 10.41
N THR A 204 8.82 16.49 10.75
CA THR A 204 10.22 16.39 10.33
C THR A 204 10.31 15.96 8.86
N ASN A 205 11.13 16.66 8.08
CA ASN A 205 11.52 16.20 6.74
C ASN A 205 12.64 15.18 6.90
N PHE A 206 12.33 13.90 6.70
CA PHE A 206 13.36 12.89 6.57
C PHE A 206 14.04 13.08 5.21
N GLN A 207 15.32 13.46 5.22
CA GLN A 207 16.13 13.27 4.02
C GLN A 207 16.32 11.77 3.85
N HIS A 208 15.48 11.14 3.02
CA HIS A 208 15.75 9.80 2.53
C HIS A 208 17.11 9.89 1.82
N LYS A 209 18.15 9.30 2.43
CA LYS A 209 19.46 9.21 1.80
C LYS A 209 19.24 8.54 0.45
N GLN A 210 19.40 9.29 -0.63
CA GLN A 210 19.69 8.72 -1.92
C GLN A 210 20.98 7.93 -1.71
N THR A 211 20.87 6.60 -1.66
CA THR A 211 22.04 5.75 -1.69
C THR A 211 22.69 6.01 -3.04
N GLU A 212 23.77 6.77 -3.06
CA GLU A 212 24.62 6.95 -4.23
C GLU A 212 25.02 5.55 -4.71
N VAL A 213 24.43 5.10 -5.81
CA VAL A 213 24.98 3.99 -6.58
C VAL A 213 26.20 4.58 -7.28
N SER A 214 27.33 4.58 -6.57
CA SER A 214 28.62 4.86 -7.19
C SER A 214 28.88 3.76 -8.21
N ASN A 215 28.77 4.11 -9.49
CA ASN A 215 29.30 3.32 -10.59
C ASN A 215 30.79 3.07 -10.34
N ALA A 216 31.14 1.89 -9.84
CA ALA A 216 32.50 1.38 -9.93
C ALA A 216 32.68 0.83 -11.35
N GLN A 217 33.01 1.72 -12.28
CA GLN A 217 33.74 1.35 -13.48
C GLN A 217 35.18 1.08 -13.06
N THR A 218 35.61 -0.18 -13.16
CA THR A 218 36.99 -0.60 -13.48
C THR A 218 36.94 -1.97 -14.11
#